data_AF-A0A355CBQ2-F1
#
_entry.id   AF-A0A355CBQ2-F1
#
_cell.length_a   1.000
_cell.length_b   1.000
_cell.length_c   1.000
_cell.angle_alpha   90.00
_cell.angle_beta   90.00
_cell.angle_gamma   90.00
#
_symmetry.space_group_name_H-M   'P 1'
#
loop_
_entity.id
_entity.type
_entity.pdbx_description
1 polymer ?
#
loop_
_entity_poly.entity_id
_entity_poly.type
_entity_poly.pdbx_seq_one_letter_code
_entity_poly.pdbx_strand_id
1 'polypeptide(L)'
;MIFRFAIISDEVENFKREIKIDADNTFLDLFKAIVDCTGFNESEMASFFLCDDNWRKEQEITLVEMDTYSDEDPYTMAECVLNDYLEDEKQKLL
;
A
#
# COMPACT_ATOMS: atom_id res chain seq x y z
N MET A 1 -8.54 -14.49 2.81
CA MET A 1 -7.39 -15.15 2.10
C MET A 1 -6.11 -14.57 2.72
N ILE A 2 -4.93 -15.20 2.67
CA ILE A 2 -3.73 -14.55 3.24
C ILE A 2 -2.81 -14.04 2.13
N PHE A 3 -2.58 -12.73 2.12
CA PHE A 3 -1.57 -12.11 1.28
C PHE A 3 -0.20 -12.15 1.94
N ARG A 4 0.83 -12.23 1.10
CA ARG A 4 2.24 -12.26 1.49
C ARG A 4 3.00 -11.21 0.71
N PHE A 5 3.21 -10.05 1.32
CA PHE A 5 3.96 -8.95 0.74
C PHE A 5 5.44 -9.14 0.97
N ALA A 6 6.24 -8.99 -0.08
CA ALA A 6 7.69 -8.83 0.01
C ALA A 6 8.03 -7.37 -0.20
N ILE A 7 8.57 -6.74 0.82
CA ILE A 7 8.90 -5.31 0.82
C ILE A 7 10.40 -5.18 0.68
N ILE A 8 10.82 -4.37 -0.28
CA ILE A 8 12.21 -4.04 -0.57
C ILE A 8 12.37 -2.52 -0.57
N SER A 9 13.58 -2.03 -0.34
CA SER A 9 13.90 -0.61 -0.41
C SER A 9 15.15 -0.45 -1.27
N ASP A 10 15.07 0.46 -2.24
CA ASP A 10 16.21 0.84 -3.08
C ASP A 10 17.17 1.79 -2.36
N GLU A 11 16.73 2.42 -1.26
CA GLU A 11 17.53 3.36 -0.47
C GLU A 11 18.38 2.69 0.61
N VAL A 12 17.95 1.50 1.06
CA VAL A 12 18.60 0.77 2.15
C VAL A 12 19.10 -0.59 1.65
N GLU A 13 20.43 -0.73 1.56
CA GLU A 13 21.05 -1.99 1.12
C GLU A 13 20.60 -3.18 1.99
N ASN A 14 20.27 -4.29 1.32
CA ASN A 14 19.79 -5.53 1.94
C ASN A 14 18.51 -5.38 2.77
N PHE A 15 17.73 -4.32 2.56
CA PHE A 15 16.43 -4.20 3.20
C PHE A 15 15.42 -5.15 2.55
N LYS A 16 14.92 -6.08 3.37
CA LYS A 16 13.82 -6.95 3.02
C LYS A 16 12.92 -7.16 4.23
N ARG A 17 11.63 -7.00 4.04
CA ARG A 17 10.60 -7.39 5.00
C ARG A 17 9.56 -8.27 4.32
N GLU A 18 8.90 -9.05 5.14
CA GLU A 18 7.78 -9.85 4.68
C GLU A 18 6.63 -9.67 5.64
N ILE A 19 5.47 -9.32 5.10
CA ILE A 19 4.25 -9.11 5.86
C ILE A 19 3.21 -10.11 5.37
N LYS A 20 2.58 -10.79 6.32
CA LYS A 20 1.40 -11.63 6.08
C LYS A 20 0.21 -10.94 6.67
N ILE A 21 -0.83 -10.74 5.88
CA ILE A 21 -2.03 -9.99 6.26
C ILE A 21 -3.25 -10.65 5.60
N ASP A 22 -4.43 -10.51 6.22
CA ASP A 22 -5.64 -11.01 5.59
C ASP A 22 -5.98 -10.13 4.37
N ALA A 23 -6.46 -10.76 3.31
CA ALA A 23 -6.90 -10.08 2.11
C ALA A 23 -8.13 -9.20 2.39
N ASP A 24 -8.90 -9.52 3.43
CA ASP A 24 -10.05 -8.72 3.88
C ASP A 24 -9.61 -7.51 4.73
N ASN A 25 -8.30 -7.32 4.99
CA ASN A 25 -7.79 -6.11 5.64
C ASN A 25 -7.66 -4.95 4.65
N THR A 26 -7.51 -3.75 5.21
CA THR A 26 -7.40 -2.51 4.43
C THR A 26 -5.94 -2.18 4.09
N PHE A 27 -5.74 -1.26 3.14
CA PHE A 27 -4.42 -0.67 2.91
C PHE A 27 -3.89 0.07 4.15
N LEU A 28 -4.77 0.58 5.02
CA LEU A 28 -4.37 1.20 6.30
C LEU A 28 -3.78 0.17 7.26
N ASP A 29 -4.34 -1.03 7.31
CA ASP A 29 -3.80 -2.13 8.12
C ASP A 29 -2.42 -2.56 7.61
N LEU A 30 -2.25 -2.60 6.28
CA LEU A 30 -0.94 -2.84 5.66
C LEU A 30 0.06 -1.74 6.01
N PHE A 31 -0.34 -0.47 5.90
CA PHE A 31 0.50 0.68 6.29
C PHE A 31 0.97 0.58 7.75
N LYS A 32 0.04 0.31 8.68
CA LYS A 32 0.37 0.11 10.10
C LYS A 32 1.35 -1.04 10.30
N ALA A 33 1.14 -2.18 9.63
CA ALA A 33 2.06 -3.29 9.71
C ALA A 33 3.47 -2.95 9.18
N ILE A 34 3.57 -2.10 8.14
CA ILE A 34 4.85 -1.58 7.64
C ILE A 34 5.50 -0.69 8.69
N VAL A 35 4.77 0.31 9.19
CA VAL A 35 5.24 1.24 10.23
C VAL A 35 5.74 0.49 11.47
N ASP A 36 4.98 -0.50 11.94
CA ASP A 36 5.34 -1.33 13.10
C ASP A 36 6.66 -2.11 12.89
N CYS A 37 6.93 -2.56 11.67
CA CYS A 37 8.13 -3.37 11.37
C CYS A 37 9.36 -2.55 10.91
N THR A 38 9.17 -1.29 10.51
CA THR A 38 10.25 -0.37 10.12
C THR A 38 10.58 0.65 11.21
N GLY A 39 9.65 0.94 12.12
CA GLY A 39 9.77 2.01 13.11
C GLY A 39 9.61 3.41 12.52
N PHE A 40 8.93 3.54 11.37
CA PHE A 40 8.58 4.85 10.82
C PHE A 40 7.59 5.59 11.72
N ASN A 41 7.44 6.89 11.50
CA ASN A 41 6.44 7.68 12.21
C ASN A 41 5.10 7.58 11.46
N GLU A 42 4.06 7.12 12.15
CA GLU A 42 2.70 6.99 11.61
C GLU A 42 2.07 8.33 11.19
N SER A 43 2.60 9.45 11.68
CA SER A 43 2.11 10.81 11.35
C SER A 43 2.67 11.36 10.04
N GLU A 44 3.61 10.66 9.40
CA GLU A 44 4.15 11.05 8.09
C GLU A 44 3.13 10.72 6.99
N MET A 45 3.06 11.59 5.98
CA MET A 45 2.21 11.32 4.81
C MET A 45 2.74 10.14 4.02
N ALA A 46 1.84 9.25 3.62
CA ALA A 46 2.14 8.09 2.80
C ALA A 46 1.02 7.84 1.78
N SER A 47 1.40 7.23 0.67
CA SER A 47 0.49 6.73 -0.38
C SER A 47 1.02 5.39 -0.87
N PHE A 48 0.12 4.50 -1.29
CA PHE A 48 0.46 3.34 -2.10
C PHE A 48 0.12 3.62 -3.56
N PHE A 49 0.95 3.14 -4.48
CA PHE A 49 0.67 3.17 -5.91
C PHE A 49 0.53 1.76 -6.46
N LEU A 50 -0.65 1.42 -6.98
CA LEU A 50 -0.83 0.23 -7.81
C LEU A 50 -0.10 0.44 -9.14
N CYS A 51 0.70 -0.54 -9.53
CA CYS A 51 1.56 -0.43 -10.69
C CYS A 51 1.36 -1.57 -11.69
N ASP A 52 1.59 -1.24 -12.97
CA ASP A 52 1.71 -2.24 -14.03
C ASP A 52 3.00 -3.07 -13.91
N ASP A 53 3.16 -4.05 -14.81
CA ASP A 53 4.37 -4.88 -14.90
C ASP A 53 5.67 -4.08 -15.12
N ASN A 54 5.58 -2.84 -15.60
CA ASN A 54 6.70 -1.94 -15.86
C ASN A 54 6.90 -0.89 -14.76
N TRP A 55 6.32 -1.07 -13.57
CA TRP A 55 6.41 -0.12 -12.44
C TRP A 55 5.82 1.26 -12.75
N ARG A 56 4.87 1.35 -13.69
CA ARG A 56 4.14 2.58 -13.97
C ARG A 56 2.97 2.69 -13.02
N LYS A 57 2.87 3.83 -12.35
CA LYS A 57 1.78 4.17 -11.42
C LYS A 57 0.47 4.27 -12.20
N GLU A 58 -0.54 3.53 -11.76
CA GLU A 58 -1.88 3.55 -12.35
C GLU A 58 -2.89 4.17 -11.40
N GLN A 59 -2.89 3.75 -10.13
CA GLN A 59 -3.82 4.25 -9.13
C GLN A 59 -3.07 4.56 -7.83
N GLU A 60 -3.42 5.69 -7.22
CA GLU A 60 -2.91 6.13 -5.92
C GLU A 60 -3.95 5.89 -4.83
N ILE A 61 -3.51 5.35 -3.69
CA ILE A 61 -4.31 5.17 -2.47
C ILE A 61 -3.63 5.95 -1.34
N THR A 62 -4.26 7.01 -0.85
CA THR A 62 -3.65 7.98 0.07
C THR A 62 -3.98 7.66 1.54
N LEU A 63 -3.04 7.94 2.45
CA LEU A 63 -3.27 7.74 3.89
C LEU A 63 -4.39 8.62 4.45
N VAL A 64 -4.44 9.87 3.99
CA VAL A 64 -5.46 10.85 4.36
C VAL A 64 -6.23 11.28 3.12
N GLU A 65 -7.48 11.67 3.33
CA GLU A 65 -8.30 12.28 2.29
C GLU A 65 -7.59 13.52 1.76
N MET A 66 -7.22 13.50 0.48
CA MET A 66 -6.75 14.70 -0.20
C MET A 66 -7.94 15.36 -0.86
N ASP A 67 -8.11 16.67 -0.66
CA ASP A 67 -9.04 17.50 -1.41
C ASP A 67 -8.64 17.43 -2.91
N THR A 68 -9.22 16.49 -3.63
CA THR A 68 -9.07 16.39 -5.07
C THR A 68 -10.06 17.32 -5.75
N TYR A 69 -9.59 18.08 -6.74
CA TYR A 69 -10.43 18.98 -7.55
C TYR A 69 -11.46 18.26 -8.45
N SER A 70 -11.49 16.93 -8.41
CA SER A 70 -12.35 16.06 -9.21
C SER A 70 -13.53 15.56 -8.39
N ASP A 71 -14.71 15.46 -9.01
CA ASP A 71 -15.93 14.78 -8.50
C ASP A 71 -15.74 13.26 -8.23
N GLU A 72 -14.51 12.74 -8.22
CA GLU A 72 -14.22 11.34 -7.91
C GLU A 72 -13.95 11.19 -6.42
N ASP A 73 -14.55 10.16 -5.81
CA ASP A 73 -14.32 9.84 -4.41
C ASP A 73 -12.83 9.53 -4.17
N PRO A 74 -12.22 10.09 -3.11
CA PRO A 74 -10.81 9.86 -2.80
C PRO A 74 -10.56 8.42 -2.37
N TYR A 75 -9.58 7.74 -2.97
CA TYR A 75 -9.15 6.41 -2.56
C TYR A 75 -8.31 6.49 -1.28
N THR A 76 -8.95 6.37 -0.13
CA THR A 76 -8.26 6.39 1.16
C THR A 76 -7.83 4.99 1.60
N MET A 77 -6.67 4.89 2.26
CA MET A 77 -6.17 3.62 2.80
C MET A 77 -7.15 2.95 3.76
N ALA A 78 -7.98 3.73 4.45
CA ALA A 78 -8.95 3.24 5.42
C ALA A 78 -10.17 2.56 4.76
N GLU A 79 -10.52 2.95 3.54
CA GLU A 79 -11.71 2.46 2.84
C GLU A 79 -11.36 1.41 1.76
N CYS A 80 -10.11 1.39 1.30
CA CYS A 80 -9.66 0.42 0.32
C CYS A 80 -9.30 -0.93 1.00
N VAL A 81 -10.06 -2.00 0.70
CA VAL A 81 -9.77 -3.37 1.12
C VAL A 81 -8.79 -4.01 0.16
N LEU A 82 -7.76 -4.70 0.64
CA LEU A 82 -6.67 -5.24 -0.19
C LEU A 82 -7.18 -6.13 -1.32
N ASN A 83 -8.11 -7.04 -1.03
CA ASN A 83 -8.66 -7.99 -2.02
C ASN A 83 -9.48 -7.33 -3.14
N ASP A 84 -9.95 -6.10 -2.95
CA ASP A 84 -10.72 -5.38 -3.98
C ASP A 84 -9.80 -4.76 -5.05
N TYR A 85 -8.50 -4.63 -4.76
CA TYR A 85 -7.51 -3.98 -5.64
C TYR A 85 -6.35 -4.91 -6.04
N LEU A 86 -6.13 -5.99 -5.30
CA LEU A 86 -5.04 -6.94 -5.52
C LEU A 86 -5.59 -8.29 -5.97
N GLU A 87 -5.79 -8.42 -7.28
CA GLU A 87 -6.41 -9.60 -7.91
C GLU A 87 -5.38 -10.57 -8.52
N ASP A 88 -4.19 -10.06 -8.87
CA ASP A 88 -3.17 -10.82 -9.60
C ASP A 88 -2.00 -11.27 -8.71
N GLU A 89 -1.49 -12.48 -8.96
CA GLU A 89 -0.27 -12.94 -8.33
C GLU A 89 0.93 -12.08 -8.78
N LYS A 90 1.71 -11.59 -7.80
CA LYS A 90 2.92 -10.76 -8.00
C LYS A 90 2.65 -9.34 -8.52
N GLN A 91 1.45 -8.82 -8.30
CA GLN A 91 1.16 -7.40 -8.49
C GLN A 91 2.18 -6.52 -7.75
N LYS A 92 2.49 -5.38 -8.35
CA LYS A 92 3.53 -4.46 -7.88
C LYS A 92 2.90 -3.24 -7.22
N LEU A 93 3.49 -2.84 -6.11
CA LEU A 93 3.13 -1.68 -5.32
C LEU A 93 4.37 -0.81 -5.12
N LEU A 94 4.22 0.51 -5.21
CA LEU A 94 5.23 1.50 -4.86
C LEU A 94 4.76 2.36 -3.68
#